data_AF-A2X0U1-F1
#
_entry.id   AF-A2X0U1-F1
#
_cell.length_a   1.000
_cell.length_b   1.000
_cell.length_c   1.000
_cell.angle_alpha   90.00
_cell.angle_beta   90.00
_cell.angle_gamma   90.00
#
_symmetry.space_group_name_H-M   'P 1'
#
loop_
_entity.id
_entity.type
_entity.pdbx_description
1 polymer ?
#
loop_
_entity_poly.entity_id
_entity_poly.type
_entity_poly.pdbx_seq_one_letter_code
_entity_poly.pdbx_strand_id
1 'polypeptide(L)'
;MDHTCDLIPPFRNVYILVFLIFILMASIFEALAPSFQVAFSLMSYSLEGTDSLLPSRRRSLFTLATSMIMFFSRAFNVAPLIPICKSMLNERTMDPFLHLVQDTKLQAVKDCSAETYGSPEDDNNALKSLSAVELTQSQSRESMASTIMNNIRDLPDVTFHIFLQRISYIV
;
A
#
# COMPACT_ATOMS: atom_id res chain seq x y z
N MET A 1 46.64 32.90 30.72
CA MET A 1 46.41 33.67 29.48
C MET A 1 46.93 32.83 28.33
N ASP A 2 46.16 32.37 27.38
CA ASP A 2 44.75 32.01 27.32
C ASP A 2 44.76 30.90 26.26
N HIS A 3 44.10 29.80 26.55
CA HIS A 3 44.14 28.63 25.69
C HIS A 3 43.07 28.78 24.60
N THR A 4 43.44 28.32 23.43
CA THR A 4 42.56 27.76 22.39
C THR A 4 41.69 28.76 21.64
N CYS A 5 42.12 29.00 20.41
CA CYS A 5 41.30 29.42 19.29
C CYS A 5 40.02 28.58 19.24
N ASP A 6 38.88 29.24 19.46
CA ASP A 6 37.55 28.70 19.19
C ASP A 6 37.39 28.47 17.68
N LEU A 7 37.73 27.25 17.25
CA LEU A 7 37.35 26.71 15.96
C LEU A 7 35.88 26.27 16.05
N ILE A 8 35.02 27.11 15.49
CA ILE A 8 33.64 26.83 15.11
C ILE A 8 33.57 25.45 14.43
N PRO A 9 32.74 24.47 14.88
CA PRO A 9 32.48 23.29 14.09
C PRO A 9 31.15 23.43 13.32
N PRO A 10 31.17 23.59 11.99
CA PRO A 10 29.96 23.46 11.17
C PRO A 10 29.48 21.99 11.06
N PHE A 11 30.22 21.03 11.61
CA PHE A 11 29.96 19.60 11.42
C PHE A 11 28.92 18.99 12.37
N ARG A 12 28.57 19.64 13.49
CA ARG A 12 27.61 19.08 14.47
C ARG A 12 26.20 18.93 13.89
N ASN A 13 25.79 19.84 13.01
CA ASN A 13 24.45 19.84 12.45
C ASN A 13 24.24 18.78 11.37
N VAL A 14 25.29 18.37 10.65
CA VAL A 14 25.20 17.35 9.60
C VAL A 14 24.96 15.97 10.22
N TYR A 15 25.66 15.62 11.29
CA TYR A 15 25.45 14.33 11.97
C TYR A 15 24.09 14.25 12.66
N ILE A 16 23.62 15.33 13.29
CA ILE A 16 22.28 15.39 13.88
C ILE A 16 21.22 15.27 12.79
N LEU A 17 21.40 15.93 11.65
CA LEU A 17 20.49 15.83 10.51
C LEU A 17 20.48 14.43 9.90
N VAL A 18 21.65 13.81 9.67
CA VAL A 18 21.76 12.44 9.15
C VAL A 18 21.16 11.43 10.13
N PHE A 19 21.36 11.62 11.43
CA PHE A 19 20.77 10.77 12.47
C PHE A 19 19.25 10.97 12.60
N LEU A 20 18.75 12.21 12.51
CA LEU A 20 17.31 12.48 12.45
C LEU A 20 16.67 11.91 11.19
N ILE A 21 17.33 12.05 10.04
CA ILE A 21 16.93 11.41 8.79
C ILE A 21 16.94 9.90 8.97
N PHE A 22 17.97 9.32 9.59
CA PHE A 22 18.04 7.88 9.84
C PHE A 22 16.94 7.39 10.79
N ILE A 23 16.60 8.13 11.84
CA ILE A 23 15.46 7.81 12.74
C ILE A 23 14.12 7.97 12.01
N LEU A 24 13.96 9.04 11.22
CA LEU A 24 12.76 9.28 10.42
C LEU A 24 12.58 8.18 9.37
N MET A 25 13.66 7.81 8.69
CA MET A 25 13.71 6.69 7.77
C MET A 25 13.42 5.37 8.51
N ALA A 26 14.04 5.10 9.66
CA ALA A 26 13.77 3.91 10.47
C ALA A 26 12.30 3.83 10.92
N SER A 27 11.67 4.95 11.26
CA SER A 27 10.25 5.03 11.61
C SER A 27 9.32 4.83 10.39
N ILE A 28 9.69 5.36 9.22
CA ILE A 28 8.98 5.13 7.95
C ILE A 28 9.08 3.66 7.54
N PHE A 29 10.26 3.03 7.69
CA PHE A 29 10.49 1.62 7.38
C PHE A 29 9.84 0.67 8.40
N GLU A 30 9.79 1.04 9.68
CA GLU A 30 8.99 0.35 10.70
C GLU A 30 7.51 0.29 10.31
N ALA A 31 6.97 1.36 9.70
CA ALA A 31 5.60 1.42 9.23
C ALA A 31 5.39 0.78 7.84
N LEU A 32 6.43 0.68 7.02
CA LEU A 32 6.36 0.19 5.65
C LEU A 32 5.85 -1.26 5.54
N ALA A 33 6.56 -2.20 6.17
CA ALA A 33 6.17 -3.61 6.11
C ALA A 33 4.78 -3.88 6.71
N PRO A 34 4.43 -3.36 7.90
CA PRO A 34 3.08 -3.50 8.45
C PRO A 34 1.99 -2.89 7.57
N SER A 35 2.26 -1.75 6.91
CA SER A 35 1.29 -1.10 6.02
C SER A 35 0.94 -1.98 4.84
N PHE A 36 1.96 -2.49 4.13
CA PHE A 36 1.75 -3.43 3.04
C PHE A 36 1.13 -4.74 3.52
N GLN A 37 1.53 -5.26 4.68
CA GLN A 37 0.95 -6.47 5.26
C GLN A 37 -0.55 -6.33 5.47
N VAL A 38 -1.01 -5.25 6.11
CA VAL A 38 -2.45 -5.00 6.31
C VAL A 38 -3.17 -4.91 4.97
N ALA A 39 -2.61 -4.20 3.99
CA ALA A 39 -3.23 -4.07 2.67
C ALA A 39 -3.34 -5.43 1.94
N PHE A 40 -2.29 -6.25 1.97
CA PHE A 40 -2.33 -7.59 1.39
C PHE A 40 -3.29 -8.52 2.12
N SER A 41 -3.35 -8.48 3.46
CA SER A 41 -4.33 -9.27 4.23
C SER A 41 -5.77 -8.90 3.88
N LEU A 42 -6.08 -7.60 3.75
CA LEU A 42 -7.41 -7.15 3.34
C LEU A 42 -7.75 -7.58 1.91
N MET A 43 -6.77 -7.53 1.00
CA MET A 43 -6.94 -7.98 -0.38
C MET A 43 -7.22 -9.50 -0.44
N SER A 44 -6.40 -10.32 0.24
CA SER A 44 -6.61 -11.77 0.33
C SER A 44 -7.99 -12.09 0.93
N TYR A 45 -8.33 -11.46 2.06
CA TYR A 45 -9.62 -11.66 2.71
C TYR A 45 -10.81 -11.23 1.86
N SER A 46 -10.63 -10.22 1.00
CA SER A 46 -11.65 -9.84 0.05
C SER A 46 -11.86 -10.87 -1.06
N LEU A 47 -10.82 -11.58 -1.49
CA LEU A 47 -10.86 -12.53 -2.60
C LEU A 47 -11.21 -13.96 -2.15
N GLU A 48 -10.72 -14.36 -0.98
CA GLU A 48 -11.08 -15.61 -0.33
C GLU A 48 -12.56 -15.55 0.03
N GLY A 49 -13.37 -16.38 -0.63
CA GLY A 49 -14.82 -16.42 -0.51
C GLY A 49 -15.30 -16.85 0.87
N THR A 50 -15.14 -15.97 1.86
CA THR A 50 -15.58 -16.22 3.23
C THR A 50 -17.06 -15.87 3.36
N ASP A 51 -17.83 -16.79 3.95
CA ASP A 51 -19.28 -16.61 4.23
C ASP A 51 -19.58 -15.46 5.21
N SER A 52 -18.53 -14.78 5.69
CA SER A 52 -18.58 -13.71 6.69
C SER A 52 -18.99 -12.35 6.12
N LEU A 53 -18.81 -12.09 4.83
CA LEU A 53 -19.03 -10.76 4.23
C LEU A 53 -19.85 -10.82 2.94
N LEU A 54 -20.80 -9.89 2.85
CA LEU A 54 -21.58 -9.66 1.63
C LEU A 54 -20.67 -9.30 0.44
N PRO A 55 -20.99 -9.76 -0.78
CA PRO A 55 -20.19 -9.48 -1.97
C PRO A 55 -19.90 -7.99 -2.21
N SER A 56 -20.88 -7.10 -2.03
CA SER A 56 -20.72 -5.64 -2.13
C SER A 56 -19.58 -5.12 -1.25
N ARG A 57 -19.58 -5.54 0.02
CA ARG A 57 -18.54 -5.17 1.00
C ARG A 57 -17.19 -5.74 0.64
N ARG A 58 -17.14 -6.96 0.10
CA ARG A 58 -15.90 -7.56 -0.40
C ARG A 58 -15.35 -6.73 -1.56
N ARG A 59 -16.14 -6.39 -2.58
CA ARG A 59 -15.67 -5.54 -3.70
C ARG A 59 -15.14 -4.17 -3.21
N SER A 60 -15.84 -3.54 -2.26
CA SER A 60 -15.37 -2.32 -1.61
C SER A 60 -14.04 -2.52 -0.87
N LEU A 61 -13.90 -3.65 -0.16
CA LEU A 61 -12.67 -4.00 0.56
C LEU A 61 -11.50 -4.28 -0.39
N PHE A 62 -11.73 -4.98 -1.51
CA PHE A 62 -10.75 -5.16 -2.57
C PHE A 62 -10.26 -3.81 -3.13
N THR A 63 -11.21 -2.92 -3.42
CA THR A 63 -10.92 -1.58 -3.94
C THR A 63 -10.11 -0.76 -2.94
N LEU A 64 -10.48 -0.82 -1.65
CA LEU A 64 -9.76 -0.17 -0.57
C LEU A 64 -8.34 -0.72 -0.43
N ALA A 65 -8.18 -2.04 -0.35
CA ALA A 65 -6.89 -2.71 -0.20
C ALA A 65 -5.94 -2.38 -1.35
N THR A 66 -6.43 -2.45 -2.59
CA THR A 66 -5.63 -2.11 -3.78
C THR A 66 -5.23 -0.63 -3.79
N SER A 67 -6.13 0.26 -3.36
CA SER A 67 -5.82 1.69 -3.20
C SER A 67 -4.79 1.94 -2.09
N MET A 68 -4.86 1.22 -0.98
CA MET A 68 -3.85 1.29 0.10
C MET A 68 -2.46 0.91 -0.41
N ILE A 69 -2.33 -0.19 -1.16
CA ILE A 69 -1.07 -0.58 -1.80
C ILE A 69 -0.57 0.55 -2.70
N MET A 70 -1.42 1.15 -3.51
CA MET A 70 -1.05 2.27 -4.39
C MET A 70 -0.58 3.51 -3.60
N PHE A 71 -1.25 3.85 -2.50
CA PHE A 71 -0.87 4.98 -1.64
C PHE A 71 0.46 4.73 -0.95
N PHE A 72 0.67 3.54 -0.40
CA PHE A 72 1.94 3.14 0.19
C PHE A 72 3.05 3.14 -0.85
N SER A 73 2.76 2.67 -2.07
CA SER A 73 3.72 2.72 -3.18
C SER A 73 4.19 4.13 -3.48
N ARG A 74 3.30 5.14 -3.40
CA ARG A 74 3.69 6.55 -3.52
C ARG A 74 4.46 7.06 -2.31
N ALA A 75 3.96 6.76 -1.10
CA ALA A 75 4.57 7.23 0.16
C ALA A 75 6.00 6.70 0.37
N PHE A 76 6.27 5.48 -0.11
CA PHE A 76 7.53 4.77 0.07
C PHE A 76 8.34 4.63 -1.23
N ASN A 77 7.96 5.38 -2.28
CA ASN A 77 8.68 5.45 -3.55
C ASN A 77 8.84 4.11 -4.32
N VAL A 78 7.85 3.21 -4.22
CA VAL A 78 7.76 1.94 -4.97
C VAL A 78 6.93 2.14 -6.24
N ALA A 79 7.40 3.02 -7.14
CA ALA A 79 6.66 3.42 -8.34
C ALA A 79 6.12 2.26 -9.22
N PRO A 80 6.82 1.11 -9.38
CA PRO A 80 6.35 0.03 -10.26
C PRO A 80 5.05 -0.66 -9.81
N LEU A 81 4.65 -0.52 -8.54
CA LEU A 81 3.38 -1.06 -8.06
C LEU A 81 2.15 -0.26 -8.52
N ILE A 82 2.30 1.04 -8.81
CA ILE A 82 1.19 1.89 -9.23
C ILE A 82 0.49 1.35 -10.49
N PRO A 83 1.21 1.06 -11.60
CA PRO A 83 0.56 0.48 -12.79
C PRO A 83 -0.03 -0.91 -12.53
N ILE A 84 0.56 -1.72 -11.65
CA ILE A 84 0.02 -3.02 -11.25
C ILE A 84 -1.34 -2.82 -10.55
N CYS A 85 -1.42 -1.96 -9.54
CA CYS A 85 -2.67 -1.65 -8.85
C CYS A 85 -3.73 -1.05 -9.79
N LYS A 86 -3.34 -0.22 -10.76
CA LYS A 86 -4.28 0.33 -11.76
C LYS A 86 -4.86 -0.75 -12.66
N SER A 87 -4.06 -1.74 -13.07
CA SER A 87 -4.58 -2.85 -13.87
C SER A 87 -5.59 -3.73 -13.10
N MET A 88 -5.45 -3.80 -11.77
CA MET A 88 -6.38 -4.49 -10.88
C MET A 88 -7.67 -3.70 -10.63
N LEU A 89 -7.63 -2.36 -10.65
CA LEU A 89 -8.78 -1.46 -10.53
C LEU A 89 -9.24 -0.95 -11.90
N ASN A 90 -9.83 -1.84 -12.68
CA ASN A 90 -10.41 -1.49 -13.98
C ASN A 90 -11.92 -1.26 -13.86
N GLU A 91 -12.56 -0.90 -14.97
CA GLU A 91 -14.00 -0.61 -15.05
C GLU A 91 -14.91 -1.75 -14.54
N ARG A 92 -14.41 -3.00 -14.51
CA ARG A 92 -15.19 -4.17 -14.08
C ARG A 92 -15.01 -4.49 -12.61
N THR A 93 -13.85 -4.17 -12.03
CA THR A 93 -13.44 -4.61 -10.70
C THR A 93 -13.49 -3.50 -9.66
N MET A 94 -13.42 -2.24 -10.10
CA MET A 94 -13.54 -1.08 -9.23
C MET A 94 -14.94 -0.96 -8.63
N ASP A 95 -15.00 -0.67 -7.33
CA ASP A 95 -16.28 -0.46 -6.66
C ASP A 95 -16.96 0.85 -7.17
N PRO A 96 -18.21 0.79 -7.65
CA PRO A 96 -18.91 1.95 -8.21
C PRO A 96 -19.26 3.02 -7.15
N PHE A 97 -19.25 2.66 -5.87
CA PHE A 97 -19.48 3.58 -4.75
C PHE A 97 -18.18 4.25 -4.29
N LEU A 98 -17.03 3.87 -4.84
CA LEU A 98 -15.72 4.42 -4.51
C LEU A 98 -15.07 5.06 -5.72
N HIS A 99 -14.42 6.20 -5.51
CA HIS A 99 -13.72 6.94 -6.55
C HIS A 99 -12.28 7.24 -6.12
N LEU A 100 -11.32 6.85 -6.97
CA LEU A 100 -9.90 7.11 -6.75
C LEU A 100 -9.51 8.43 -7.43
N VAL A 101 -9.17 9.44 -6.63
CA VAL A 101 -8.71 10.75 -7.09
C VAL A 101 -7.19 10.74 -7.13
N GLN A 102 -6.63 10.91 -8.34
CA GLN A 102 -5.19 11.13 -8.58
C GLN A 102 -4.28 10.10 -7.89
N ASP A 103 -4.73 8.84 -7.75
CA ASP A 103 -3.97 7.76 -7.10
C ASP A 103 -3.51 8.08 -5.66
N THR A 104 -4.14 9.04 -4.99
CA THR A 104 -3.71 9.55 -3.66
C THR A 104 -4.86 9.67 -2.67
N LYS A 105 -6.11 9.60 -3.14
CA LYS A 105 -7.29 9.69 -2.29
C LYS A 105 -8.39 8.77 -2.80
N LEU A 106 -8.98 7.99 -1.90
CA LEU A 106 -10.17 7.20 -2.16
C LEU A 106 -11.35 7.90 -1.48
N GLN A 107 -12.43 8.15 -2.21
CA GLN A 107 -13.61 8.83 -1.68
C GLN A 107 -14.89 8.08 -2.04
N ALA A 108 -15.88 8.12 -1.15
CA ALA A 108 -17.21 7.60 -1.47
C ALA A 108 -17.92 8.54 -2.47
N VAL A 109 -18.62 7.95 -3.44
CA VAL A 109 -19.46 8.68 -4.39
C VAL A 109 -20.74 9.11 -3.67
N LYS A 110 -21.00 10.44 -3.63
CA LYS A 110 -22.16 11.00 -2.91
C LYS A 110 -23.47 10.90 -3.68
N ASP A 111 -23.38 10.87 -5.01
CA ASP A 111 -24.54 10.85 -5.92
C ASP A 111 -24.63 9.49 -6.61
N CYS A 112 -24.92 8.44 -5.83
CA CYS A 112 -25.21 7.13 -6.41
C CYS A 112 -26.65 7.14 -6.93
N SER A 113 -26.83 7.47 -8.20
CA SER A 113 -28.12 7.35 -8.86
C SER A 113 -28.47 5.87 -9.11
N ALA A 114 -29.69 5.48 -8.74
CA ALA A 114 -30.36 4.19 -8.95
C ALA A 114 -29.95 2.99 -8.07
N GLU A 115 -28.66 2.72 -7.84
CA GLU A 115 -28.25 1.52 -7.10
C GLU A 115 -27.98 1.81 -5.61
N THR A 116 -28.67 1.08 -4.73
CA THR A 116 -28.43 1.16 -3.28
C THR A 116 -27.30 0.21 -2.91
N TYR A 117 -26.27 0.72 -2.26
CA TYR A 117 -25.15 -0.08 -1.75
C TYR A 117 -25.65 -1.22 -0.85
N GLY A 118 -25.19 -2.45 -1.11
CA GLY A 118 -25.60 -3.66 -0.39
C GLY A 118 -27.01 -4.14 -0.69
N SER A 119 -27.64 -3.65 -1.77
CA SER A 119 -28.86 -4.26 -2.31
C SER A 119 -28.56 -5.63 -2.94
N PRO A 120 -29.58 -6.49 -3.14
CA PRO A 120 -29.37 -7.78 -3.81
C PRO A 120 -28.82 -7.67 -5.23
N GLU A 121 -29.19 -6.60 -5.95
CA GLU A 121 -28.64 -6.31 -7.28
C GLU A 121 -27.16 -5.92 -7.20
N ASP A 122 -26.81 -5.06 -6.24
CA ASP A 122 -25.43 -4.67 -5.97
C ASP A 122 -24.56 -5.86 -5.57
N ASP A 123 -25.04 -6.75 -4.68
CA ASP A 123 -24.31 -7.96 -4.30
C ASP A 123 -24.07 -8.90 -5.50
N ASN A 124 -25.05 -9.05 -6.40
CA ASN A 124 -24.88 -9.82 -7.62
C ASN A 124 -23.86 -9.19 -8.57
N ASN A 125 -23.88 -7.86 -8.71
CA ASN A 125 -22.89 -7.13 -9.51
C ASN A 125 -21.50 -7.22 -8.88
N ALA A 126 -21.39 -7.11 -7.56
CA ALA A 126 -20.15 -7.23 -6.83
C ALA A 126 -19.54 -8.62 -6.94
N LEU A 127 -20.35 -9.67 -6.93
CA LEU A 127 -19.89 -11.04 -7.16
C LEU A 127 -19.29 -11.20 -8.57
N LYS A 128 -19.94 -10.65 -9.60
CA LYS A 128 -19.38 -10.63 -10.97
C LYS A 128 -18.06 -9.86 -11.04
N SER A 129 -17.98 -8.70 -10.38
CA SER A 129 -16.75 -7.90 -10.30
C SER A 129 -15.61 -8.68 -9.63
N LEU A 130 -15.88 -9.35 -8.51
CA LEU A 130 -14.89 -10.15 -7.78
C LEU A 130 -14.43 -11.36 -8.59
N SER A 131 -15.34 -12.05 -9.30
CA SER A 131 -14.98 -13.15 -10.20
C SER A 131 -14.18 -12.70 -11.41
N ALA A 132 -14.31 -11.44 -11.84
CA ALA A 132 -13.52 -10.86 -12.92
C ALA A 132 -12.11 -10.41 -12.49
N VAL A 133 -11.78 -10.50 -11.20
CA VAL A 133 -10.42 -10.24 -10.71
C VAL A 133 -9.53 -11.43 -11.10
N GLU A 134 -8.93 -11.34 -12.29
CA GLU A 134 -7.89 -12.26 -12.73
C GLU A 134 -6.52 -11.71 -12.30
N LEU A 135 -5.96 -12.25 -11.22
CA LEU A 135 -4.59 -11.93 -10.83
C LEU A 135 -3.60 -12.62 -11.77
N THR A 136 -2.99 -11.84 -12.64
CA THR A 136 -1.82 -12.26 -13.43
C THR A 136 -0.63 -12.55 -12.51
N GLN A 137 0.38 -13.27 -13.00
CA GLN A 137 1.60 -13.54 -12.22
C GLN A 137 2.27 -12.25 -11.70
N SER A 138 2.18 -11.14 -12.45
CA SER A 138 2.68 -9.83 -12.02
C SER A 138 1.84 -9.16 -10.90
N GLN A 139 0.59 -9.57 -10.74
CA GLN A 139 -0.34 -9.09 -9.71
C GLN A 139 -0.40 -10.01 -8.49
N SER A 140 0.40 -11.10 -8.48
CA SER A 140 0.49 -11.98 -7.32
C SER A 140 1.15 -11.26 -6.14
N ARG A 141 0.79 -11.68 -4.92
CA ARG A 141 1.34 -11.11 -3.69
C ARG A 141 2.86 -11.22 -3.64
N GLU A 142 3.40 -12.35 -4.10
CA GLU A 142 4.83 -12.65 -4.15
C GLU A 142 5.56 -11.75 -5.15
N SER A 143 4.96 -11.51 -6.31
CA SER A 143 5.51 -10.64 -7.34
C SER A 143 5.52 -9.18 -6.89
N MET A 144 4.44 -8.74 -6.24
CA MET A 144 4.35 -7.41 -5.65
C MET A 144 5.34 -7.25 -4.48
N ALA A 145 5.49 -8.26 -3.62
CA ALA A 145 6.48 -8.27 -2.55
C ALA A 145 7.93 -8.23 -3.08
N SER A 146 8.22 -8.96 -4.15
CA SER A 146 9.51 -8.91 -4.85
C SER A 146 9.77 -7.53 -5.45
N THR A 147 8.75 -6.91 -6.06
CA THR A 147 8.83 -5.55 -6.60
C THR A 147 9.13 -4.53 -5.51
N ILE A 148 8.45 -4.63 -4.37
CA ILE A 148 8.70 -3.82 -3.17
C ILE A 148 10.16 -3.99 -2.74
N MET A 149 10.61 -5.23 -2.54
CA MET A 149 11.99 -5.53 -2.11
C MET A 149 13.04 -4.93 -3.05
N ASN A 150 12.86 -5.06 -4.36
CA ASN A 150 13.84 -4.59 -5.34
C ASN A 150 13.93 -3.06 -5.41
N ASN A 151 12.86 -2.33 -5.12
CA ASN A 151 12.87 -0.86 -5.10
C ASN A 151 13.36 -0.29 -3.75
N ILE A 152 13.46 -1.13 -2.72
CA ILE A 152 13.91 -0.76 -1.37
C ILE A 152 15.37 -1.17 -1.13
N ARG A 153 16.04 -1.86 -2.07
CA ARG A 153 17.42 -2.35 -1.93
C ARG A 153 18.47 -1.25 -1.70
N ASP A 154 18.17 0.02 -1.97
CA ASP A 154 19.07 1.15 -1.68
C ASP A 154 19.06 1.57 -0.19
N LEU A 155 18.46 0.75 0.69
CA LEU A 155 18.44 0.98 2.13
C LEU A 155 19.74 0.56 2.83
N PRO A 156 20.10 1.21 3.94
CA PRO A 156 21.15 0.72 4.84
C PRO A 156 20.82 -0.70 5.35
N ASP A 157 21.84 -1.58 5.36
CA ASP A 157 21.76 -3.03 5.61
C ASP A 157 20.90 -3.44 6.81
N VAL A 158 20.99 -2.70 7.93
CA VAL A 158 20.26 -3.00 9.16
C VAL A 158 18.75 -2.86 8.98
N THR A 159 18.34 -1.83 8.24
CA THR A 159 16.92 -1.55 7.95
C THR A 159 16.38 -2.54 6.92
N PHE A 160 17.20 -2.91 5.94
CA PHE A 160 16.87 -3.95 4.97
C PHE A 160 16.65 -5.32 5.63
N HIS A 161 17.47 -5.70 6.63
CA HIS A 161 17.30 -6.97 7.34
C HIS A 161 16.00 -7.06 8.16
N ILE A 162 15.63 -6.00 8.89
CA ILE A 162 14.35 -5.94 9.63
C ILE A 162 13.16 -5.99 8.66
N PHE A 163 13.30 -5.30 7.53
CA PHE A 163 12.28 -5.31 6.48
C PHE A 163 12.12 -6.70 5.83
N LEU A 164 13.22 -7.38 5.49
CA LEU A 164 13.22 -8.74 4.97
C LEU A 164 12.55 -9.72 5.93
N GLN A 165 12.88 -9.63 7.22
CA GLN A 165 12.27 -10.48 8.24
C GLN A 165 10.76 -10.25 8.34
N ARG A 166 10.26 -9.03 8.12
CA ARG A 166 8.81 -8.73 8.13
C ARG A 166 8.12 -9.09 6.82
N ILE A 167 8.75 -8.89 5.67
CA ILE A 167 8.22 -9.25 4.34
C ILE A 167 8.16 -10.76 4.13
N SER A 168 9.03 -11.55 4.74
CA SER A 168 8.92 -13.02 4.66
C SER A 168 7.65 -13.57 5.31
N TYR A 169 6.97 -12.80 6.17
CA TYR A 169 5.63 -13.15 6.69
C TYR A 169 4.48 -12.65 5.80
N ILE A 170 4.79 -11.90 4.74
CA ILE A 170 3.82 -11.37 3.76
C ILE A 170 3.69 -12.32 2.56
N VAL A 171 4.77 -12.99 2.15
CA VAL A 171 4.79 -14.06 1.13
C VAL A 171 4.20 -15.33 1.71
#